data_AF-A0A7Y6YF79-F1
#
_entry.id   AF-A0A7Y6YF79-F1
#
_cell.length_a   1.000
_cell.length_b   1.000
_cell.length_c   1.000
_cell.angle_alpha   90.00
_cell.angle_beta   90.00
_cell.angle_gamma   90.00
#
_symmetry.space_group_name_H-M   'P 1'
#
loop_
_entity.id
_entity.type
_entity.pdbx_description
1 polymer ?
#
loop_
_entity_poly.entity_id
_entity_poly.type
_entity_poly.pdbx_seq_one_letter_code
_entity_poly.pdbx_strand_id
1 'polypeptide(L)'
;MKKQLSLLVYLIGTSCVLGQIRYETVRDNPDFIPFLNINLQYFDTDVSLRTIDAINFNASVWGNFEPVNGLGVDFRIRRSYLTMGQLAYDDHMHFQNYEVGAYYKIGGGTVRKPTKVVLEADQYDDYYENVRVYTSTSIVIPALRRRDFLVRGGFYNLASPIDIEELEDDFGQSPFTESLGRARNTGLYGGIALRSITNVFVNTEQFGYQFNSHATLVYFDALITGTRIYDPWAPEMDLSDQAKDAIGSLPIGFRFGMSGFQIEQKKYTNKKFGMSYNFEAGYRNYMGWYISGGLGLTILKWNKND
;
A
#
# COMPACT_ATOMS: atom_id res chain seq x y z
N MET A 1 58.68 13.77 1.06
CA MET A 1 57.28 13.35 0.81
C MET A 1 56.83 12.05 1.51
N LYS A 2 57.71 11.08 1.83
CA LYS A 2 57.29 9.83 2.51
C LYS A 2 56.90 9.96 4.00
N LYS A 3 57.24 11.08 4.67
CA LYS A 3 56.93 11.31 6.10
C LYS A 3 55.57 12.00 6.37
N GLN A 4 54.89 12.50 5.33
CA GLN A 4 53.55 13.11 5.48
C GLN A 4 52.41 12.10 5.25
N LEU A 5 52.69 10.97 4.59
CA LEU A 5 51.68 9.92 4.37
C LEU A 5 51.35 9.13 5.65
N SER A 6 52.31 8.99 6.57
CA SER A 6 52.12 8.27 7.83
C SER A 6 51.29 9.04 8.86
N LEU A 7 51.21 10.37 8.76
CA LEU A 7 50.34 11.18 9.63
C LEU A 7 48.87 11.09 9.21
N LEU A 8 48.62 10.97 7.90
CA LEU A 8 47.27 10.81 7.34
C LEU A 8 46.66 9.44 7.70
N VAL A 9 47.48 8.39 7.78
CA VAL A 9 47.03 7.05 8.19
C VAL A 9 46.74 6.97 9.70
N TYR A 10 47.40 7.78 10.53
CA TYR A 10 47.08 7.87 11.96
C TYR A 10 45.84 8.75 12.24
N LEU A 11 45.59 9.78 11.44
CA LEU A 11 44.38 10.61 11.55
C LEU A 11 43.10 9.92 11.04
N ILE A 12 43.23 8.85 10.25
CA ILE A 12 42.11 7.98 9.86
C ILE A 12 41.91 6.84 10.89
N GLY A 13 42.86 6.62 11.80
CA GLY A 13 42.86 5.52 12.78
C GLY A 13 42.20 5.82 14.13
N THR A 14 41.85 7.08 14.42
CA THR A 14 41.23 7.47 15.70
C THR A 14 39.94 8.22 15.46
N SER A 15 38.83 7.50 15.56
CA SER A 15 37.49 7.91 16.05
C SER A 15 36.36 7.27 15.24
N CYS A 16 36.31 5.95 15.19
CA CYS A 16 35.04 5.23 15.14
C CYS A 16 35.03 4.16 16.24
N VAL A 17 35.32 4.60 17.48
CA VAL A 17 34.57 4.06 18.61
C VAL A 17 33.21 4.76 18.55
N LEU A 18 32.40 4.43 17.53
CA LEU A 18 30.96 4.53 17.67
C LEU A 18 30.69 3.66 18.89
N GLY A 19 30.36 4.29 20.03
CA GLY A 19 30.06 3.57 21.25
C GLY A 19 29.13 2.43 20.86
N GLN A 20 29.57 1.19 21.10
CA GLN A 20 28.71 0.04 20.86
C GLN A 20 27.48 0.27 21.72
N ILE A 21 26.38 0.66 21.09
CA ILE A 21 25.12 0.90 21.78
C ILE A 21 24.76 -0.45 22.40
N ARG A 22 24.88 -0.53 23.71
CA ARG A 22 24.48 -1.73 24.45
C ARG A 22 22.97 -1.82 24.39
N TYR A 23 22.50 -2.97 23.94
CA TYR A 23 21.09 -3.25 23.82
C TYR A 23 20.78 -4.65 24.34
N GLU A 24 19.58 -4.78 24.89
CA GLU A 24 18.98 -6.05 25.25
C GLU A 24 17.75 -6.27 24.37
N THR A 25 17.60 -7.47 23.80
CA THR A 25 16.38 -7.82 23.05
C THR A 25 15.31 -8.27 24.04
N VAL A 26 14.34 -7.39 24.28
CA VAL A 26 13.24 -7.65 25.23
C VAL A 26 12.22 -8.62 24.63
N ARG A 27 11.99 -8.51 23.32
CA ARG A 27 11.03 -9.36 22.61
C ARG A 27 11.42 -9.48 21.14
N ASP A 28 11.40 -10.69 20.61
CA ASP A 28 11.57 -11.00 19.19
C ASP A 28 10.56 -12.09 18.83
N ASN A 29 9.34 -11.69 18.46
CA ASN A 29 8.24 -12.61 18.24
C ASN A 29 7.46 -12.25 16.97
N PRO A 30 7.90 -12.77 15.80
CA PRO A 30 7.25 -12.51 14.53
C PRO A 30 5.94 -13.30 14.33
N ASP A 31 5.55 -14.16 15.28
CA ASP A 31 4.25 -14.84 15.26
C ASP A 31 3.12 -13.97 15.81
N PHE A 32 3.44 -12.79 16.34
CA PHE A 32 2.43 -11.82 16.72
C PHE A 32 1.73 -11.27 15.47
N ILE A 33 0.45 -11.62 15.31
CA ILE A 33 -0.43 -11.09 14.28
C ILE A 33 -1.69 -10.56 14.97
N PRO A 34 -2.10 -9.32 14.72
CA PRO A 34 -3.35 -8.81 15.27
C PRO A 34 -4.53 -9.60 14.70
N PHE A 35 -5.46 -9.99 15.58
CA PHE A 35 -6.73 -10.59 15.21
C PHE A 35 -7.52 -9.66 14.28
N LEU A 36 -7.51 -8.36 14.55
CA LEU A 36 -8.12 -7.34 13.70
C LEU A 36 -7.15 -6.18 13.51
N ASN A 37 -6.94 -5.82 12.26
CA ASN A 37 -6.18 -4.64 11.87
C ASN A 37 -7.03 -3.74 10.97
N ILE A 38 -7.08 -2.46 11.28
CA ILE A 38 -7.78 -1.46 10.47
C ILE A 38 -6.82 -0.30 10.20
N ASN A 39 -6.71 0.06 8.92
CA ASN A 39 -5.91 1.15 8.41
C ASN A 39 -6.82 2.17 7.72
N LEU A 40 -6.43 3.42 7.84
CA LEU A 40 -7.11 4.58 7.26
C LEU A 40 -6.10 5.34 6.40
N GLN A 41 -6.44 5.59 5.15
CA GLN A 41 -5.60 6.27 4.18
C GLN A 41 -6.34 7.52 3.69
N TYR A 42 -5.70 8.68 3.74
CA TYR A 42 -6.32 9.95 3.29
C TYR A 42 -5.65 10.54 2.04
N PHE A 43 -4.43 10.10 1.74
CA PHE A 43 -3.62 10.56 0.61
C PHE A 43 -3.35 9.39 -0.32
N ASP A 44 -4.42 8.79 -0.84
CA ASP A 44 -4.35 7.70 -1.80
C ASP A 44 -4.68 8.21 -3.20
N THR A 45 -3.68 8.24 -4.07
CA THR A 45 -3.85 8.66 -5.45
C THR A 45 -4.02 7.43 -6.32
N ASP A 46 -4.95 7.48 -7.26
CA ASP A 46 -5.11 6.50 -8.34
C ASP A 46 -4.97 7.24 -9.67
N VAL A 47 -4.06 6.76 -10.51
CA VAL A 47 -3.72 7.35 -11.80
C VAL A 47 -4.02 6.31 -12.86
N SER A 48 -4.99 6.60 -13.72
CA SER A 48 -5.15 5.90 -14.99
C SER A 48 -4.09 6.39 -15.96
N LEU A 49 -3.37 5.49 -16.62
CA LEU A 49 -2.38 5.87 -17.63
C LEU A 49 -3.03 6.22 -18.99
N ARG A 50 -4.33 5.98 -19.14
CA ARG A 50 -5.09 6.34 -20.34
C ARG A 50 -5.73 7.72 -20.25
N THR A 51 -6.07 8.18 -19.04
CA THR A 51 -6.98 9.32 -18.87
C THR A 51 -6.55 10.18 -17.69
N ILE A 52 -6.26 11.45 -17.96
CA ILE A 52 -5.92 12.44 -16.92
C ILE A 52 -7.15 12.72 -16.03
N ASP A 53 -8.34 12.79 -16.61
CA ASP A 53 -9.60 13.04 -15.87
C ASP A 53 -9.94 11.94 -14.86
N ALA A 54 -9.39 10.74 -15.06
CA ALA A 54 -9.53 9.60 -14.18
C ALA A 54 -8.51 9.60 -13.02
N ILE A 55 -7.58 10.56 -12.98
CA ILE A 55 -6.75 10.76 -11.78
C ILE A 55 -7.65 11.13 -10.61
N ASN A 56 -7.53 10.39 -9.52
CA ASN A 56 -8.39 10.58 -8.36
C ASN A 56 -7.62 10.50 -7.04
N PHE A 57 -8.09 11.31 -6.08
CA PHE A 57 -7.60 11.39 -4.72
C PHE A 57 -8.65 10.82 -3.78
N ASN A 58 -8.22 9.87 -2.96
CA ASN A 58 -9.11 9.00 -2.23
C ASN A 58 -8.87 8.99 -0.73
N ALA A 59 -9.96 8.76 -0.02
CA ALA A 59 -9.93 8.20 1.31
C ALA A 59 -10.19 6.70 1.23
N SER A 60 -9.45 5.91 1.99
CA SER A 60 -9.63 4.45 2.03
C SER A 60 -9.60 3.91 3.46
N VAL A 61 -10.40 2.87 3.69
CA VAL A 61 -10.34 2.02 4.88
C VAL A 61 -10.05 0.62 4.41
N TRP A 62 -8.99 0.03 4.94
CA TRP A 62 -8.61 -1.34 4.60
C TRP A 62 -8.02 -2.05 5.79
N GLY A 63 -8.07 -3.37 5.77
CA GLY A 63 -7.64 -4.13 6.91
C GLY A 63 -7.78 -5.61 6.69
N ASN A 64 -7.54 -6.35 7.77
CA ASN A 64 -7.71 -7.77 7.78
C ASN A 64 -8.19 -8.25 9.14
N PHE A 65 -8.85 -9.39 9.08
CA PHE A 65 -9.37 -10.13 10.21
C PHE A 65 -8.80 -11.55 10.16
N GLU A 66 -8.03 -11.97 11.17
CA GLU A 66 -7.36 -13.29 11.22
C GLU A 66 -7.80 -14.07 12.47
N PRO A 67 -8.95 -14.79 12.42
CA PRO A 67 -9.46 -15.55 13.55
C PRO A 67 -8.59 -16.76 13.92
N VAL A 68 -7.93 -17.33 12.93
CA VAL A 68 -7.07 -18.51 13.05
C VAL A 68 -5.78 -18.21 12.31
N ASN A 69 -4.63 -18.52 12.92
CA ASN A 69 -3.33 -18.29 12.30
C ASN A 69 -3.27 -18.93 10.91
N GLY A 70 -3.08 -18.12 9.88
CA GLY A 70 -3.02 -18.54 8.49
C GLY A 70 -4.36 -18.59 7.75
N LEU A 71 -5.49 -18.27 8.36
CA LEU A 71 -6.77 -18.07 7.67
C LEU A 71 -7.36 -16.72 8.07
N GLY A 72 -7.60 -15.86 7.08
CA GLY A 72 -8.18 -14.56 7.36
C GLY A 72 -9.01 -14.00 6.22
N VAL A 73 -9.70 -12.92 6.55
CA VAL A 73 -10.50 -12.10 5.64
C VAL A 73 -9.79 -10.77 5.47
N ASP A 74 -9.69 -10.27 4.26
CA ASP A 74 -9.21 -8.93 3.95
C ASP A 74 -10.33 -8.10 3.32
N PHE A 75 -10.26 -6.79 3.52
CA PHE A 75 -11.21 -5.86 2.94
C PHE A 75 -10.54 -4.55 2.58
N ARG A 76 -11.09 -3.87 1.57
CA ARG A 76 -10.71 -2.53 1.15
C ARG A 76 -11.95 -1.78 0.69
N ILE A 77 -12.11 -0.57 1.21
CA ILE A 77 -13.13 0.38 0.79
C ILE A 77 -12.41 1.66 0.46
N ARG A 78 -12.52 2.15 -0.78
CA ARG A 78 -11.89 3.37 -1.26
C ARG A 78 -12.94 4.22 -1.96
N ARG A 79 -12.92 5.53 -1.69
CA ARG A 79 -13.80 6.50 -2.34
C ARG A 79 -13.03 7.78 -2.62
N SER A 80 -13.21 8.34 -3.82
CA SER A 80 -12.62 9.64 -4.12
C SER A 80 -13.37 10.77 -3.44
N TYR A 81 -12.61 11.71 -2.89
CA TYR A 81 -13.12 13.03 -2.54
C TYR A 81 -12.85 14.07 -3.63
N LEU A 82 -11.92 13.77 -4.54
CA LEU A 82 -11.61 14.60 -5.71
C LEU A 82 -11.21 13.69 -6.88
N THR A 83 -11.83 13.87 -8.04
CA THR A 83 -11.34 13.36 -9.34
C THR A 83 -10.96 14.55 -10.22
N MET A 84 -9.96 14.42 -11.09
CA MET A 84 -9.54 15.55 -11.94
C MET A 84 -10.65 16.02 -12.87
N GLY A 85 -11.46 15.11 -13.41
CA GLY A 85 -12.62 15.52 -14.18
C GLY A 85 -13.68 16.29 -13.36
N GLN A 86 -13.73 16.19 -12.03
CA GLN A 86 -14.60 17.07 -11.20
C GLN A 86 -14.18 18.53 -11.24
N LEU A 87 -12.95 18.84 -11.68
CA LEU A 87 -12.52 20.23 -11.88
C LEU A 87 -13.03 20.80 -13.21
N ALA A 88 -13.33 19.94 -14.19
CA ALA A 88 -13.82 20.34 -15.50
C ALA A 88 -15.36 20.28 -15.60
N TYR A 89 -16.01 19.41 -14.81
CA TYR A 89 -17.44 19.12 -14.91
C TYR A 89 -18.12 19.06 -13.53
N ASP A 90 -19.21 19.83 -13.36
CA ASP A 90 -19.92 20.04 -12.08
C ASP A 90 -20.61 18.77 -11.52
N ASP A 91 -21.04 17.85 -12.39
CA ASP A 91 -21.72 16.59 -12.01
C ASP A 91 -20.85 15.37 -12.32
N HIS A 92 -19.58 15.44 -11.95
CA HIS A 92 -18.64 14.38 -12.25
C HIS A 92 -18.61 13.30 -11.17
N MET A 93 -18.70 12.06 -11.63
CA MET A 93 -18.86 10.89 -10.77
C MET A 93 -17.59 10.55 -9.98
N HIS A 94 -17.80 10.13 -8.73
CA HIS A 94 -16.74 9.71 -7.83
C HIS A 94 -16.23 8.31 -8.15
N PHE A 95 -14.91 8.12 -8.03
CA PHE A 95 -14.28 6.81 -7.97
C PHE A 95 -14.75 6.08 -6.71
N GLN A 96 -15.08 4.80 -6.85
CA GLN A 96 -15.44 3.92 -5.74
C GLN A 96 -14.85 2.53 -5.96
N ASN A 97 -14.20 1.96 -4.95
CA ASN A 97 -13.69 0.60 -4.97
C ASN A 97 -14.06 -0.13 -3.66
N TYR A 98 -14.64 -1.31 -3.80
CA TYR A 98 -15.01 -2.21 -2.71
C TYR A 98 -14.44 -3.60 -2.99
N GLU A 99 -13.66 -4.10 -2.03
CA GLU A 99 -13.05 -5.42 -2.10
C GLU A 99 -13.27 -6.13 -0.77
N VAL A 100 -13.66 -7.39 -0.84
CA VAL A 100 -13.73 -8.30 0.31
C VAL A 100 -13.25 -9.66 -0.15
N GLY A 101 -12.26 -10.22 0.53
CA GLY A 101 -11.73 -11.52 0.20
C GLY A 101 -11.25 -12.29 1.40
N ALA A 102 -10.77 -13.50 1.14
CA ALA A 102 -10.15 -14.38 2.11
C ALA A 102 -8.77 -14.80 1.63
N TYR A 103 -7.90 -15.12 2.58
CA TYR A 103 -6.58 -15.67 2.31
C TYR A 103 -6.30 -16.87 3.22
N TYR A 104 -5.54 -17.81 2.67
CA TYR A 104 -5.08 -19.01 3.35
C TYR A 104 -3.58 -19.18 3.20
N LYS A 105 -2.89 -19.47 4.31
CA LYS A 105 -1.46 -19.73 4.35
C LYS A 105 -1.17 -21.15 3.89
N ILE A 106 -0.51 -21.26 2.75
CA ILE A 106 -0.06 -22.54 2.17
C ILE A 106 1.32 -22.95 2.67
N GLY A 107 2.12 -22.00 3.15
CA GLY A 107 3.48 -22.29 3.60
C GLY A 107 4.15 -21.07 4.21
N GLY A 108 5.38 -21.24 4.67
CA GLY A 108 6.14 -20.16 5.26
C GLY A 108 7.25 -20.65 6.17
N GLY A 109 8.07 -19.71 6.63
CA GLY A 109 9.15 -19.99 7.55
C GLY A 109 9.64 -18.74 8.26
N THR A 110 10.37 -18.95 9.34
CA THR A 110 10.98 -17.88 10.12
C THR A 110 12.48 -17.90 9.89
N VAL A 111 13.04 -16.76 9.50
CA VAL A 111 14.47 -16.59 9.25
C VAL A 111 15.00 -15.41 10.03
N ARG A 112 16.20 -15.54 10.59
CA ARG A 112 16.88 -14.42 11.27
C ARG A 112 17.47 -13.49 10.21
N LYS A 113 17.13 -12.19 10.27
CA LYS A 113 17.62 -11.17 9.35
C LYS A 113 18.11 -9.92 10.09
N PRO A 114 19.14 -9.24 9.57
CA PRO A 114 19.53 -7.93 10.06
C PRO A 114 18.35 -6.96 9.92
N THR A 115 17.91 -6.39 11.04
CA THR A 115 16.74 -5.53 11.13
C THR A 115 17.15 -4.20 11.76
N LYS A 116 16.86 -3.11 11.06
CA LYS A 116 17.11 -1.75 11.54
C LYS A 116 16.07 -1.40 12.61
N VAL A 117 16.50 -1.02 13.80
CA VAL A 117 15.67 -0.40 14.83
C VAL A 117 16.09 1.06 14.95
N VAL A 118 15.15 1.97 14.70
CA VAL A 118 15.37 3.41 14.88
C VAL A 118 15.34 3.70 16.37
N LEU A 119 16.40 4.32 16.86
CA LEU A 119 16.58 4.65 18.28
C LEU A 119 16.12 6.07 18.57
N GLU A 120 16.46 6.98 17.67
CA GLU A 120 16.10 8.38 17.76
C GLU A 120 16.03 8.97 16.34
N ALA A 121 15.15 9.93 16.17
CA ALA A 121 15.03 10.71 14.94
C ALA A 121 14.91 12.16 15.37
N ASP A 122 16.05 12.82 15.46
CA ASP A 122 16.10 14.23 15.83
C ASP A 122 15.95 15.10 14.59
N GLN A 123 15.05 16.08 14.71
CA GLN A 123 15.11 17.28 13.89
C GLN A 123 16.18 18.18 14.49
N TYR A 124 17.37 18.17 13.91
CA TYR A 124 18.22 19.35 14.01
C TYR A 124 17.75 20.31 12.93
N ASP A 125 17.38 21.54 13.31
CA ASP A 125 17.33 22.69 12.40
C ASP A 125 18.79 23.04 11.99
N ASP A 126 19.55 22.06 11.53
CA ASP A 126 20.86 22.28 10.95
C ASP A 126 20.65 22.53 9.46
N TYR A 127 20.92 23.77 9.06
CA TYR A 127 20.92 24.19 7.67
C TYR A 127 22.30 23.88 7.10
N TYR A 128 22.43 22.79 6.35
CA TYR A 128 23.58 22.62 5.46
C TYR A 128 23.19 23.18 4.10
N GLU A 129 23.82 24.28 3.67
CA GLU A 129 23.56 24.93 2.37
C GLU A 129 22.08 25.31 2.14
N ASN A 130 21.40 25.85 3.16
CA ASN A 130 19.95 26.17 3.15
C ASN A 130 19.00 24.96 2.98
N VAL A 131 19.49 23.74 3.17
CA VAL A 131 18.66 22.52 3.17
C VAL A 131 18.55 21.98 4.59
N ARG A 132 17.31 21.71 5.03
CA ARG A 132 17.05 20.99 6.30
C ARG A 132 17.54 19.56 6.20
N VAL A 133 18.43 19.15 7.11
CA VAL A 133 18.93 17.77 7.19
C VAL A 133 18.24 17.03 8.33
N TYR A 134 17.81 15.79 8.06
CA TYR A 134 17.23 14.89 9.05
C TYR A 134 18.24 13.81 9.42
N THR A 135 18.60 13.70 10.69
CA THR A 135 19.51 12.66 11.18
C THR A 135 18.73 11.61 11.96
N SER A 136 18.80 10.35 11.52
CA SER A 136 18.19 9.23 12.23
C SER A 136 19.26 8.30 12.78
N THR A 137 19.28 8.16 14.10
CA THR A 137 20.13 7.21 14.82
C THR A 137 19.44 5.85 14.86
N SER A 138 20.18 4.79 14.51
CA SER A 138 19.62 3.44 14.46
C SER A 138 20.68 2.38 14.71
N ILE A 139 20.24 1.23 15.18
CA ILE A 139 21.06 0.02 15.29
C ILE A 139 20.51 -1.07 14.37
N VAL A 140 21.39 -1.94 13.90
CA VAL A 140 21.00 -3.14 13.15
C VAL A 140 21.18 -4.33 14.06
N ILE A 141 20.09 -5.03 14.35
CA ILE A 141 20.08 -6.19 15.23
C ILE A 141 19.63 -7.43 14.46
N PRO A 142 20.11 -8.64 14.79
CA PRO A 142 19.57 -9.87 14.23
C PRO A 142 18.19 -10.15 14.83
N ALA A 143 17.13 -10.01 14.04
CA ALA A 143 15.75 -10.29 14.48
C ALA A 143 15.10 -11.41 13.66
N LEU A 144 14.16 -12.13 14.26
CA LEU A 144 13.36 -13.12 13.56
C LEU A 144 12.35 -12.43 12.64
N ARG A 145 12.31 -12.86 11.39
CA ARG A 145 11.35 -12.42 10.39
C ARG A 145 10.59 -13.62 9.86
N ARG A 146 9.28 -13.62 10.08
CA ARG A 146 8.38 -14.64 9.53
C ARG A 146 7.98 -14.25 8.11
N ARG A 147 7.95 -15.24 7.23
CA ARG A 147 7.42 -15.12 5.87
C ARG A 147 6.32 -16.15 5.67
N ASP A 148 5.14 -15.71 5.27
CA ASP A 148 4.01 -16.56 4.93
C ASP A 148 3.72 -16.45 3.42
N PHE A 149 3.58 -17.60 2.77
CA PHE A 149 3.03 -17.69 1.42
C PHE A 149 1.53 -17.95 1.54
N LEU A 150 0.75 -17.08 0.90
CA LEU A 150 -0.69 -17.05 0.98
C LEU A 150 -1.29 -17.26 -0.41
N VAL A 151 -2.40 -17.97 -0.47
CA VAL A 151 -3.35 -17.89 -1.59
C VAL A 151 -4.48 -16.98 -1.15
N ARG A 152 -5.01 -16.15 -2.04
CA ARG A 152 -6.10 -15.24 -1.74
C ARG A 152 -7.12 -15.17 -2.86
N GLY A 153 -8.34 -14.83 -2.52
CA GLY A 153 -9.38 -14.56 -3.50
C GLY A 153 -10.57 -13.87 -2.87
N GLY A 154 -11.36 -13.18 -3.68
CA GLY A 154 -12.45 -12.37 -3.16
C GLY A 154 -13.29 -11.73 -4.24
N PHE A 155 -14.21 -10.90 -3.78
CA PHE A 155 -15.08 -10.07 -4.60
C PHE A 155 -14.44 -8.71 -4.85
N TYR A 156 -14.61 -8.22 -6.07
CA TYR A 156 -14.09 -6.95 -6.55
C TYR A 156 -15.21 -6.12 -7.17
N ASN A 157 -15.37 -4.89 -6.71
CA ASN A 157 -16.24 -3.89 -7.33
C ASN A 157 -15.51 -2.57 -7.48
N LEU A 158 -15.39 -2.09 -8.71
CA LEU A 158 -14.82 -0.79 -9.03
C LEU A 158 -15.80 0.00 -9.89
N ALA A 159 -16.01 1.26 -9.55
CA ALA A 159 -16.63 2.25 -10.40
C ALA A 159 -15.67 3.42 -10.58
N SER A 160 -15.44 3.83 -11.82
CA SER A 160 -14.49 4.90 -12.13
C SER A 160 -14.86 5.55 -13.47
N PRO A 161 -14.57 6.85 -13.62
CA PRO A 161 -14.62 7.49 -14.92
C PRO A 161 -13.60 6.87 -15.86
N ILE A 162 -13.91 6.90 -17.15
CA ILE A 162 -13.02 6.55 -18.25
C ILE A 162 -13.20 7.58 -19.36
N ASP A 163 -12.11 7.86 -20.08
CA ASP A 163 -12.15 8.61 -21.32
C ASP A 163 -12.60 7.71 -22.46
N ILE A 164 -13.47 8.27 -23.28
CA ILE A 164 -14.14 7.62 -24.38
C ILE A 164 -14.10 8.54 -25.64
N GLU A 165 -13.19 9.52 -25.68
CA GLU A 165 -13.01 10.46 -26.81
C GLU A 165 -12.97 9.79 -28.20
N GLU A 166 -12.46 8.56 -28.29
CA GLU A 166 -12.30 7.84 -29.56
C GLU A 166 -13.49 6.92 -29.92
N LEU A 167 -14.58 6.89 -29.14
CA LEU A 167 -15.78 6.18 -29.57
C LEU A 167 -16.61 7.05 -30.48
N GLU A 168 -16.55 6.74 -31.76
CA GLU A 168 -17.51 7.16 -32.76
C GLU A 168 -18.41 5.98 -33.13
N ASP A 169 -19.70 6.25 -33.37
CA ASP A 169 -20.62 5.30 -33.97
C ASP A 169 -20.30 5.08 -35.47
N ASP A 170 -21.05 4.20 -36.14
CA ASP A 170 -20.89 3.92 -37.57
C ASP A 170 -21.06 5.16 -38.48
N PHE A 171 -21.49 6.30 -37.93
CA PHE A 171 -21.70 7.58 -38.61
C PHE A 171 -20.69 8.67 -38.20
N GLY A 172 -19.67 8.35 -37.40
CA GLY A 172 -18.66 9.30 -36.96
C GLY A 172 -19.15 10.23 -35.83
N GLN A 173 -20.24 9.91 -35.15
CA GLN A 173 -20.75 10.68 -34.01
C GLN A 173 -20.45 9.95 -32.70
N SER A 174 -20.01 10.69 -31.67
CA SER A 174 -19.81 10.05 -30.37
C SER A 174 -21.17 9.69 -29.76
N PRO A 175 -21.37 8.44 -29.30
CA PRO A 175 -22.60 8.05 -28.61
C PRO A 175 -22.67 8.62 -27.18
N PHE A 176 -21.65 9.35 -26.73
CA PHE A 176 -21.57 9.98 -25.42
C PHE A 176 -21.79 11.50 -25.53
N THR A 177 -22.53 12.06 -24.57
CA THR A 177 -22.90 13.49 -24.55
C THR A 177 -21.68 14.40 -24.41
N GLU A 178 -20.71 13.96 -23.62
CA GLU A 178 -19.36 14.49 -23.52
C GLU A 178 -18.44 13.27 -23.52
N SER A 179 -17.18 13.39 -23.93
CA SER A 179 -16.26 12.27 -24.16
C SER A 179 -15.85 11.43 -22.93
N LEU A 180 -16.65 11.49 -21.86
CA LEU A 180 -16.46 10.82 -20.60
C LEU A 180 -17.53 9.74 -20.40
N GLY A 181 -17.11 8.53 -20.05
CA GLY A 181 -18.02 7.46 -19.67
C GLY A 181 -17.76 6.94 -18.27
N ARG A 182 -18.69 6.12 -17.78
CA ARG A 182 -18.56 5.42 -16.50
C ARG A 182 -18.34 3.94 -16.70
N ALA A 183 -17.18 3.44 -16.27
CA ALA A 183 -16.93 2.02 -16.18
C ALA A 183 -17.27 1.48 -14.79
N ARG A 184 -17.98 0.36 -14.75
CA ARG A 184 -18.20 -0.44 -13.55
C ARG A 184 -17.71 -1.86 -13.77
N ASN A 185 -16.65 -2.23 -13.05
CA ASN A 185 -16.08 -3.58 -13.04
C ASN A 185 -16.58 -4.32 -11.81
N THR A 186 -17.28 -5.43 -12.01
CA THR A 186 -17.77 -6.28 -10.92
C THR A 186 -17.37 -7.72 -11.18
N GLY A 187 -16.76 -8.38 -10.20
CA GLY A 187 -16.41 -9.78 -10.33
C GLY A 187 -15.55 -10.31 -9.21
N LEU A 188 -14.63 -11.20 -9.56
CA LEU A 188 -13.80 -11.91 -8.61
C LEU A 188 -12.32 -11.64 -8.88
N TYR A 189 -11.52 -11.72 -7.81
CA TYR A 189 -10.07 -11.79 -7.91
C TYR A 189 -9.54 -13.07 -7.27
N GLY A 190 -8.41 -13.54 -7.77
CA GLY A 190 -7.69 -14.69 -7.24
C GLY A 190 -6.19 -14.53 -7.44
N GLY A 191 -5.40 -14.88 -6.44
CA GLY A 191 -3.99 -14.54 -6.45
C GLY A 191 -3.16 -15.22 -5.38
N ILE A 192 -1.88 -14.84 -5.38
CA ILE A 192 -0.89 -15.26 -4.39
C ILE A 192 -0.34 -14.05 -3.67
N ALA A 193 0.07 -14.23 -2.42
CA ALA A 193 0.71 -13.19 -1.66
C ALA A 193 1.85 -13.70 -0.78
N LEU A 194 2.84 -12.84 -0.57
CA LEU A 194 3.93 -13.03 0.37
C LEU A 194 3.78 -12.01 1.50
N ARG A 195 3.52 -12.50 2.70
CA ARG A 195 3.46 -11.68 3.90
C ARG A 195 4.75 -11.83 4.70
N SER A 196 5.38 -10.70 5.03
CA SER A 196 6.55 -10.61 5.89
C SER A 196 6.15 -9.94 7.21
N ILE A 197 6.55 -10.53 8.33
CA ILE A 197 6.23 -10.02 9.67
C ILE A 197 7.53 -9.91 10.46
N THR A 198 7.77 -8.74 11.03
CA THR A 198 8.88 -8.48 11.94
C THR A 198 8.33 -7.81 13.18
N ASN A 199 8.72 -8.32 14.35
CA ASN A 199 8.27 -7.77 15.62
C ASN A 199 9.36 -7.91 16.68
N VAL A 200 10.21 -6.90 16.75
CA VAL A 200 11.36 -6.87 17.65
C VAL A 200 11.36 -5.61 18.51
N PHE A 201 11.65 -5.79 19.79
CA PHE A 201 11.76 -4.76 20.80
C PHE A 201 13.10 -4.87 21.48
N VAL A 202 13.76 -3.74 21.62
CA VAL A 202 15.04 -3.61 22.29
C VAL A 202 14.96 -2.57 23.38
N ASN A 203 15.68 -2.81 24.46
CA ASN A 203 15.96 -1.79 25.45
C ASN A 203 17.43 -1.40 25.31
N THR A 204 17.69 -0.10 25.17
CA THR A 204 19.04 0.45 25.06
C THR A 204 19.34 1.29 26.29
N GLU A 205 20.58 1.26 26.77
CA GLU A 205 20.98 2.02 27.96
C GLU A 205 20.78 3.54 27.76
N GLN A 206 20.91 4.03 26.53
CA GLN A 206 20.87 5.46 26.20
C GLN A 206 19.51 5.94 25.69
N PHE A 207 18.82 5.15 24.86
CA PHE A 207 17.57 5.58 24.18
C PHE A 207 16.33 4.86 24.72
N GLY A 208 16.49 4.02 25.75
CA GLY A 208 15.41 3.25 26.35
C GLY A 208 14.78 2.24 25.40
N TYR A 209 13.47 2.07 25.52
CA TYR A 209 12.69 1.06 24.82
C TYR A 209 12.34 1.46 23.39
N GLN A 210 12.87 0.73 22.42
CA GLN A 210 12.75 0.99 20.98
C GLN A 210 12.32 -0.27 20.23
N PHE A 211 11.74 -0.12 19.04
CA PHE A 211 11.15 -1.26 18.35
C PHE A 211 11.10 -1.15 16.84
N ASN A 212 10.99 -2.33 16.20
CA ASN A 212 10.58 -2.47 14.81
C ASN A 212 9.47 -3.52 14.74
N SER A 213 8.23 -3.05 14.53
CA SER A 213 7.02 -3.87 14.52
C SER A 213 6.15 -3.52 13.31
N HIS A 214 6.26 -4.31 12.25
CA HIS A 214 5.53 -4.11 11.01
C HIS A 214 5.26 -5.42 10.28
N ALA A 215 4.18 -5.41 9.50
CA ALA A 215 3.91 -6.41 8.49
C ALA A 215 3.93 -5.75 7.11
N THR A 216 4.42 -6.50 6.13
CA THR A 216 4.37 -6.13 4.71
C THR A 216 3.75 -7.28 3.93
N LEU A 217 2.74 -7.00 3.13
CA LEU A 217 2.11 -7.92 2.21
C LEU A 217 2.45 -7.49 0.79
N VAL A 218 3.00 -8.40 0.00
CA VAL A 218 3.16 -8.24 -1.46
C VAL A 218 2.26 -9.25 -2.14
N TYR A 219 1.44 -8.85 -3.09
CA TYR A 219 0.49 -9.75 -3.75
C TYR A 219 0.46 -9.56 -5.26
N PHE A 220 0.03 -10.62 -5.94
CA PHE A 220 -0.32 -10.62 -7.36
C PHE A 220 -1.68 -11.30 -7.50
N ASP A 221 -2.66 -10.58 -8.05
CA ASP A 221 -4.01 -11.07 -8.28
C ASP A 221 -4.38 -10.99 -9.76
N ALA A 222 -5.04 -12.02 -10.28
CA ALA A 222 -5.80 -11.96 -11.52
C ALA A 222 -7.22 -11.48 -11.21
N LEU A 223 -7.79 -10.69 -12.12
CA LEU A 223 -9.11 -10.08 -12.02
C LEU A 223 -10.00 -10.62 -13.13
N ILE A 224 -11.11 -11.25 -12.76
CA ILE A 224 -12.14 -11.72 -13.69
C ILE A 224 -13.38 -10.91 -13.40
N THR A 225 -13.59 -9.85 -14.18
CA THR A 225 -14.64 -8.87 -13.92
C THR A 225 -15.50 -8.66 -15.15
N GLY A 226 -16.81 -8.65 -14.94
CA GLY A 226 -17.76 -8.13 -15.91
C GLY A 226 -17.72 -6.61 -15.87
N THR A 227 -17.59 -6.00 -17.04
CA THR A 227 -17.55 -4.55 -17.20
C THR A 227 -18.84 -4.05 -17.81
N ARG A 228 -19.42 -3.02 -17.18
CA ARG A 228 -20.50 -2.22 -17.76
C ARG A 228 -20.00 -0.80 -17.99
N ILE A 229 -20.29 -0.26 -19.17
CA ILE A 229 -19.95 1.12 -19.54
C ILE A 229 -21.24 1.82 -19.94
N TYR A 230 -21.46 3.01 -19.39
CA TYR A 230 -22.63 3.84 -19.68
C TYR A 230 -22.26 5.31 -19.67
N ASP A 231 -23.09 6.11 -20.34
CA ASP A 231 -23.02 7.56 -20.31
C ASP A 231 -23.46 8.05 -18.91
N PRO A 232 -22.67 8.88 -18.21
CA PRO A 232 -23.00 9.37 -16.89
C PRO A 232 -24.27 10.26 -16.86
N TRP A 233 -24.61 10.94 -17.95
CA TRP A 233 -25.79 11.78 -18.12
C TRP A 233 -27.00 11.02 -18.67
N ALA A 234 -26.77 9.86 -19.31
CA ALA A 234 -27.81 8.94 -19.76
C ALA A 234 -27.57 7.50 -19.21
N PRO A 235 -27.69 7.29 -17.88
CA PRO A 235 -27.29 6.03 -17.23
C PRO A 235 -28.15 4.81 -17.61
N GLU A 236 -29.27 5.04 -18.29
CA GLU A 236 -30.14 3.98 -18.82
C GLU A 236 -29.62 3.41 -20.15
N MET A 237 -28.69 4.11 -20.81
CA MET A 237 -28.04 3.66 -22.04
C MET A 237 -26.80 2.83 -21.70
N ASP A 238 -26.92 1.50 -21.86
CA ASP A 238 -25.78 0.59 -21.79
C ASP A 238 -25.00 0.63 -23.11
N LEU A 239 -23.80 1.21 -23.08
CA LEU A 239 -22.91 1.36 -24.22
C LEU A 239 -21.73 0.37 -24.14
N SER A 240 -21.89 -0.68 -23.33
CA SER A 240 -20.83 -1.62 -23.02
C SER A 240 -20.21 -2.28 -24.25
N ASP A 241 -21.02 -2.75 -25.20
CA ASP A 241 -20.49 -3.55 -26.32
C ASP A 241 -19.68 -2.67 -27.29
N GLN A 242 -20.21 -1.49 -27.63
CA GLN A 242 -19.52 -0.49 -28.45
C GLN A 242 -18.21 -0.03 -27.79
N ALA A 243 -18.25 0.25 -26.49
CA ALA A 243 -17.07 0.66 -25.75
C ALA A 243 -16.04 -0.45 -25.63
N LYS A 244 -16.46 -1.70 -25.39
CA LYS A 244 -15.55 -2.85 -25.29
C LYS A 244 -14.85 -3.13 -26.61
N ASP A 245 -15.59 -3.07 -27.72
CA ASP A 245 -15.08 -3.38 -29.05
C ASP A 245 -14.01 -2.37 -29.47
N ALA A 246 -14.22 -1.07 -29.25
CA ALA A 246 -13.20 -0.08 -29.61
C ALA A 246 -12.01 -0.05 -28.63
N ILE A 247 -12.25 -0.30 -27.34
CA ILE A 247 -11.18 -0.35 -26.34
C ILE A 247 -10.23 -1.53 -26.61
N GLY A 248 -10.72 -2.61 -27.24
CA GLY A 248 -9.91 -3.73 -27.72
C GLY A 248 -9.19 -4.51 -26.60
N SER A 249 -9.73 -4.51 -25.37
CA SER A 249 -9.02 -5.05 -24.21
C SER A 249 -9.37 -6.49 -23.85
N LEU A 250 -8.45 -7.12 -23.10
CA LEU A 250 -8.65 -8.44 -22.53
C LEU A 250 -9.79 -8.41 -21.48
N PRO A 251 -10.66 -9.45 -21.45
CA PRO A 251 -11.66 -9.62 -20.40
C PRO A 251 -11.06 -10.05 -19.05
N ILE A 252 -9.74 -10.04 -18.93
CA ILE A 252 -8.97 -10.45 -17.76
C ILE A 252 -7.99 -9.34 -17.40
N GLY A 253 -7.99 -9.00 -16.13
CA GLY A 253 -7.14 -7.97 -15.56
C GLY A 253 -6.16 -8.61 -14.61
N PHE A 254 -5.21 -7.81 -14.15
CA PHE A 254 -4.27 -8.25 -13.13
C PHE A 254 -3.77 -7.07 -12.36
N ARG A 255 -3.28 -7.33 -11.15
CA ARG A 255 -2.66 -6.32 -10.31
C ARG A 255 -1.54 -6.91 -9.49
N PHE A 256 -0.53 -6.09 -9.26
CA PHE A 256 0.50 -6.28 -8.28
C PHE A 256 0.34 -5.21 -7.21
N GLY A 257 0.42 -5.59 -5.94
CA GLY A 257 0.32 -4.62 -4.85
C GLY A 257 1.22 -4.92 -3.67
N MET A 258 1.47 -3.87 -2.91
CA MET A 258 2.27 -3.88 -1.70
C MET A 258 1.56 -3.08 -0.61
N SER A 259 1.35 -3.69 0.54
CA SER A 259 0.75 -3.04 1.72
C SER A 259 1.67 -3.18 2.91
N GLY A 260 1.86 -2.13 3.68
CA GLY A 260 2.59 -2.16 4.94
C GLY A 260 1.76 -1.56 6.06
N PHE A 261 1.83 -2.16 7.24
CA PHE A 261 1.11 -1.67 8.43
C PHE A 261 1.83 -2.09 9.70
N GLN A 262 1.64 -1.33 10.78
CA GLN A 262 2.18 -1.71 12.08
C GLN A 262 1.27 -2.73 12.76
N ILE A 263 1.88 -3.71 13.42
CA ILE A 263 1.14 -4.85 14.00
C ILE A 263 0.96 -4.72 15.51
N GLU A 264 1.96 -4.23 16.26
CA GLU A 264 1.89 -4.24 17.73
C GLU A 264 1.02 -3.11 18.31
N GLN A 265 0.35 -3.43 19.41
CA GLN A 265 -0.54 -2.58 20.18
C GLN A 265 0.15 -1.38 20.85
N LYS A 266 -0.68 -0.41 21.25
CA LYS A 266 -0.26 0.77 22.02
C LYS A 266 0.48 0.41 23.32
N LYS A 267 0.07 -0.66 24.02
CA LYS A 267 0.67 -1.04 25.31
C LYS A 267 2.17 -1.35 25.25
N TYR A 268 2.65 -1.81 24.09
CA TYR A 268 4.07 -2.08 23.86
C TYR A 268 4.75 -0.94 23.10
N THR A 269 4.06 -0.33 22.14
CA THR A 269 4.68 0.69 21.27
C THR A 269 4.62 2.10 21.84
N ASN A 270 3.78 2.34 22.86
CA ASN A 270 3.35 3.66 23.32
C ASN A 270 2.71 4.55 22.22
N LYS A 271 2.45 4.01 21.02
CA LYS A 271 1.88 4.75 19.88
C LYS A 271 0.39 4.44 19.74
N LYS A 272 -0.44 5.49 19.70
CA LYS A 272 -1.89 5.37 19.45
C LYS A 272 -2.19 4.91 18.02
N PHE A 273 -1.37 5.34 17.06
CA PHE A 273 -1.52 5.05 15.65
C PHE A 273 -0.20 4.50 15.11
N GLY A 274 -0.28 3.64 14.10
CA GLY A 274 0.88 3.23 13.31
C GLY A 274 0.90 3.86 11.95
N MET A 275 2.05 3.91 11.29
CA MET A 275 2.09 4.23 9.87
C MET A 275 1.67 3.03 9.03
N SER A 276 0.93 3.28 7.98
CA SER A 276 0.58 2.30 6.96
C SER A 276 0.79 2.88 5.56
N TYR A 277 0.96 2.00 4.58
CA TYR A 277 1.01 2.37 3.17
C TYR A 277 0.37 1.28 2.32
N ASN A 278 -0.14 1.68 1.17
CA ASN A 278 -0.63 0.76 0.15
C ASN A 278 -0.22 1.30 -1.22
N PHE A 279 0.32 0.42 -2.06
CA PHE A 279 0.67 0.70 -3.45
C PHE A 279 0.16 -0.43 -4.30
N GLU A 280 -0.34 -0.12 -5.49
CA GLU A 280 -0.89 -1.08 -6.44
C GLU A 280 -0.63 -0.60 -7.86
N ALA A 281 -0.31 -1.51 -8.77
CA ALA A 281 -0.22 -1.22 -10.19
C ALA A 281 -0.74 -2.43 -10.97
N GLY A 282 -1.32 -2.19 -12.13
CA GLY A 282 -1.86 -3.28 -12.92
C GLY A 282 -2.68 -2.85 -14.11
N TYR A 283 -3.46 -3.80 -14.61
CA TYR A 283 -4.37 -3.65 -15.73
C TYR A 283 -5.79 -3.97 -15.28
N ARG A 284 -6.70 -3.01 -15.44
CA ARG A 284 -8.14 -3.17 -15.19
C ARG A 284 -8.86 -3.43 -16.51
N ASN A 285 -9.77 -4.41 -16.51
CA ASN A 285 -10.61 -4.76 -17.66
C ASN A 285 -11.27 -3.51 -18.24
N TYR A 286 -11.08 -3.28 -19.53
CA TYR A 286 -11.64 -2.15 -20.30
C TYR A 286 -11.38 -0.75 -19.72
N MET A 287 -10.45 -0.63 -18.79
CA MET A 287 -10.06 0.63 -18.16
C MET A 287 -8.57 0.91 -18.35
N GLY A 288 -7.78 -0.12 -18.67
CA GLY A 288 -6.38 0.02 -19.00
C GLY A 288 -5.44 -0.07 -17.80
N TRP A 289 -4.22 0.42 -18.01
CA TRP A 289 -3.17 0.44 -17.02
C TRP A 289 -3.41 1.50 -15.96
N TYR A 290 -3.11 1.17 -14.70
CA TYR A 290 -3.20 2.11 -13.59
C TYR A 290 -2.05 1.92 -12.61
N ILE A 291 -1.79 2.99 -11.87
CA ILE A 291 -0.93 3.01 -10.68
C ILE A 291 -1.71 3.70 -9.58
N SER A 292 -1.67 3.13 -8.38
CA SER A 292 -2.29 3.70 -7.21
C SER A 292 -1.37 3.58 -6.01
N GLY A 293 -1.46 4.54 -5.09
CA GLY A 293 -0.92 4.34 -3.78
C GLY A 293 -1.06 5.54 -2.87
N GLY A 294 -0.73 5.31 -1.62
CA GLY A 294 -0.80 6.34 -0.61
C GLY A 294 -0.27 5.94 0.76
N LEU A 295 -0.27 6.93 1.64
CA LEU A 295 0.15 6.79 3.02
C LEU A 295 -1.05 6.96 3.96
N GLY A 296 -0.99 6.27 5.09
CA GLY A 296 -2.08 6.21 6.04
C GLY A 296 -1.64 5.87 7.45
N LEU A 297 -2.64 5.65 8.29
CA LEU A 297 -2.48 5.30 9.69
C LEU A 297 -3.18 3.96 10.00
N THR A 298 -2.47 3.07 10.68
CA THR A 298 -3.07 1.93 11.37
C THR A 298 -3.77 2.43 12.63
N ILE A 299 -5.10 2.41 12.64
CA ILE A 299 -5.94 2.94 13.72
C ILE A 299 -6.38 1.88 14.72
N LEU A 300 -6.46 0.62 14.31
CA LEU A 300 -6.84 -0.48 15.18
C LEU A 300 -5.89 -1.65 15.00
N LYS A 301 -5.42 -2.20 16.12
CA LYS A 301 -4.57 -3.38 16.22
C LYS A 301 -5.07 -4.17 17.42
N TRP A 302 -6.08 -5.00 17.23
CA TRP A 302 -6.68 -5.77 18.33
C TRP A 302 -6.18 -7.22 18.30
N ASN A 303 -5.93 -7.79 19.48
CA ASN A 303 -5.55 -9.19 19.64
C ASN A 303 -6.56 -9.86 20.58
N LYS A 304 -6.96 -11.09 20.27
CA LYS A 304 -8.00 -11.84 20.99
C LYS A 304 -7.60 -12.24 22.42
N ASN A 305 -6.29 -12.30 22.71
CA ASN A 305 -5.77 -12.77 24.00
C ASN A 305 -5.48 -11.64 25.01
N ASP A 306 -6.00 -10.44 24.77
CA ASP A 306 -5.93 -9.27 25.66
C ASP A 306 -7.32 -8.83 26.10
#